data_AF-A0A158Q657-F1
#
_entry.id   AF-A0A158Q657-F1
#
_cell.length_a   1.000
_cell.length_b   1.000
_cell.length_c   1.000
_cell.angle_alpha   90.00
_cell.angle_beta   90.00
_cell.angle_gamma   90.00
#
_symmetry.space_group_name_H-M   'P 1'
#
loop_
_entity.id
_entity.type
_entity.pdbx_description
1 polymer ?
#
loop_
_entity_poly.entity_id
_entity_poly.type
_entity_poly.pdbx_seq_one_letter_code
_entity_poly.pdbx_strand_id
1 'polypeptide(L)'
;MSAFPIFKYQQPSTNAFFMLFKVLYQQVQQVLARYVISAAAVIDTVNMFWSEHALMVRFWRGTLKQPFAVPLFKGIWGAHPRFLNRTVLVKNNDVESAFTLLNRLMSSEGLISLIRRTQFYEKPFQQRNRTSMEMSIAILKEDTQRKTKFLVRKNRLDAYPGQFTT
;
A
#
# COMPACT_ATOMS: atom_id res chain seq x y z
N MET A 1 9.85 -10.35 25.77
CA MET A 1 8.89 -10.34 24.64
C MET A 1 9.67 -10.53 23.36
N SER A 2 9.53 -11.71 22.77
CA SER A 2 10.36 -12.25 21.69
C SER A 2 10.13 -11.56 20.34
N ALA A 3 11.22 -11.08 19.73
CA ALA A 3 11.24 -10.55 18.37
C ALA A 3 11.04 -11.68 17.35
N PHE A 4 10.08 -11.52 16.43
CA PHE A 4 9.93 -12.42 15.28
C PHE A 4 10.98 -12.09 14.20
N PRO A 5 11.70 -13.07 13.64
CA PRO A 5 12.64 -12.83 12.56
C PRO A 5 11.90 -12.59 11.24
N ILE A 6 12.17 -11.45 10.60
CA ILE A 6 11.73 -11.15 9.24
C ILE A 6 12.54 -12.03 8.29
N PHE A 7 11.92 -13.09 7.75
CA PHE A 7 12.45 -13.83 6.61
C PHE A 7 12.48 -12.91 5.38
N LYS A 8 13.66 -12.38 5.05
CA LYS A 8 13.92 -11.80 3.72
C LYS A 8 14.01 -12.95 2.72
N TYR A 9 13.05 -13.06 1.81
CA TYR A 9 13.24 -13.86 0.59
C TYR A 9 14.34 -13.22 -0.25
N GLN A 10 15.51 -13.85 -0.28
CA GLN A 10 16.61 -13.51 -1.18
C GLN A 10 16.18 -13.94 -2.60
N GLN A 11 15.87 -12.97 -3.47
CA GLN A 11 15.60 -13.24 -4.89
C GLN A 11 16.85 -13.86 -5.53
N PRO A 12 16.74 -14.96 -6.31
CA PRO A 12 17.87 -15.49 -7.06
C PRO A 12 18.32 -14.42 -8.07
N SER A 13 19.60 -14.07 -8.04
CA SER A 13 20.16 -13.07 -8.95
C SER A 13 19.96 -13.52 -10.39
N THR A 14 19.65 -12.55 -11.26
CA THR A 14 19.52 -12.68 -12.72
C THR A 14 20.70 -13.42 -13.38
N ASN A 15 21.84 -13.53 -12.69
CA ASN A 15 23.03 -14.22 -13.15
C ASN A 15 22.90 -15.75 -13.17
N ALA A 16 22.12 -16.37 -12.27
CA ALA A 16 22.03 -17.83 -12.21
C ALA A 16 21.31 -18.43 -13.43
N PHE A 17 20.27 -17.73 -13.92
CA PHE A 17 19.55 -18.12 -15.13
C PHE A 17 20.41 -17.97 -16.39
N PHE A 18 21.20 -16.89 -16.48
CA PHE A 18 22.14 -16.68 -17.58
C PHE A 18 23.26 -17.72 -17.62
N MET A 19 23.74 -18.20 -16.47
CA MET A 19 24.78 -19.25 -16.41
C MET A 19 24.23 -20.61 -16.88
N LEU A 20 23.04 -21.01 -16.42
CA LEU A 20 22.40 -22.24 -16.89
C LEU A 20 22.11 -22.21 -18.39
N PHE A 21 21.70 -21.06 -18.91
CA PHE A 21 21.46 -20.88 -20.34
C PHE A 21 22.74 -21.04 -21.18
N LYS A 22 23.88 -20.49 -20.74
CA LYS A 22 25.17 -20.68 -21.43
C LYS A 22 25.59 -22.14 -21.49
N VAL A 23 25.42 -22.89 -20.39
CA VAL A 23 25.78 -24.31 -20.33
C VAL A 23 24.91 -25.14 -21.29
N LEU A 24 23.59 -24.90 -21.29
CA LEU A 24 22.66 -25.56 -22.20
C LEU A 24 22.94 -25.22 -23.67
N TYR A 25 23.23 -23.94 -23.98
CA TYR A 25 23.57 -23.54 -25.34
C TYR A 25 24.86 -24.22 -25.83
N GLN A 26 25.87 -24.34 -24.97
CA GLN A 26 27.13 -24.99 -25.31
C GLN A 26 26.97 -26.51 -25.52
N GLN A 27 26.11 -27.17 -24.75
CA GLN A 27 25.76 -28.59 -24.97
C GLN A 27 24.99 -28.81 -26.28
N VAL A 28 24.04 -27.93 -26.60
CA VAL A 28 23.24 -28.02 -27.84
C VAL A 28 24.13 -27.83 -29.08
N GLN A 29 25.11 -26.92 -29.05
CA GLN A 29 26.08 -26.72 -30.14
C GLN A 29 26.96 -27.96 -30.40
N GLN A 30 27.37 -28.68 -29.35
CA GLN A 30 28.16 -29.92 -29.49
C GLN A 30 27.36 -31.08 -30.08
N VAL A 31 26.05 -31.14 -29.83
CA VAL A 31 25.15 -32.15 -30.40
C VAL A 31 24.83 -31.83 -31.86
N LEU A 32 24.63 -30.55 -32.19
CA LEU A 32 24.33 -30.11 -33.56
C LEU A 32 25.51 -30.28 -34.52
N ALA A 33 26.76 -30.20 -34.05
CA ALA A 33 27.95 -30.46 -34.88
C ALA A 33 28.06 -31.92 -35.38
N ARG A 34 27.26 -32.86 -34.85
CA ARG A 34 27.25 -34.28 -35.25
C ARG A 34 26.21 -34.63 -36.30
N TYR A 35 25.25 -33.75 -36.58
CA TYR A 35 24.17 -34.00 -37.53
C TYR A 35 24.20 -32.97 -38.65
N VAL A 36 24.22 -33.44 -39.90
CA VAL A 36 24.12 -32.60 -41.11
C VAL A 36 22.67 -32.10 -41.24
N ILE A 37 22.26 -31.25 -40.32
CA ILE A 37 20.98 -30.53 -40.36
C ILE A 37 21.31 -29.12 -40.85
N SER A 38 20.69 -28.72 -41.95
CA SER A 38 20.82 -27.38 -42.54
C SER A 38 20.71 -26.30 -41.45
N ALA A 39 21.72 -25.43 -41.39
CA ALA A 39 21.79 -24.33 -40.41
C ALA A 39 20.52 -23.47 -40.43
N ALA A 40 19.81 -23.39 -41.56
CA ALA A 40 18.56 -22.64 -41.69
C ALA A 40 17.42 -23.22 -40.82
N ALA A 41 17.27 -24.54 -40.76
CA ALA A 41 16.21 -25.18 -39.96
C ALA A 41 16.46 -25.04 -38.44
N VAL A 42 17.74 -24.99 -38.05
CA VAL A 42 18.13 -24.78 -36.65
C VAL A 42 17.97 -23.32 -36.24
N ILE A 43 18.31 -22.37 -37.12
CA ILE A 43 18.13 -20.94 -36.86
C ILE A 43 16.64 -20.59 -36.73
N ASP A 44 15.75 -21.19 -37.52
CA ASP A 44 14.31 -20.96 -37.39
C ASP A 44 13.74 -21.54 -36.10
N THR A 45 14.16 -22.75 -35.68
CA THR A 45 13.72 -23.35 -34.41
C THR A 45 14.28 -22.61 -33.19
N VAL A 46 15.53 -22.14 -33.26
CA VAL A 46 16.16 -21.34 -32.20
C VAL A 46 15.56 -19.94 -32.12
N ASN A 47 15.26 -19.29 -33.25
CA ASN A 47 14.59 -17.99 -33.28
C ASN A 47 13.14 -18.09 -32.81
N MET A 48 12.43 -19.17 -33.13
CA MET A 48 11.08 -19.41 -32.61
C MET A 48 11.11 -19.60 -31.09
N PHE A 49 12.07 -20.39 -30.59
CA PHE A 49 12.29 -20.59 -29.16
C PHE A 49 12.70 -19.30 -28.43
N TRP A 50 13.59 -18.49 -29.03
CA TRP A 50 13.98 -17.19 -28.48
C TRP A 50 12.87 -16.14 -28.54
N SER A 51 12.00 -16.17 -29.56
CA SER A 51 10.85 -15.28 -29.68
C SER A 51 9.77 -15.58 -28.64
N GLU A 52 9.53 -16.86 -28.34
CA GLU A 52 8.61 -17.29 -27.29
C GLU A 52 9.17 -17.02 -25.88
N HIS A 53 10.47 -17.25 -25.66
CA HIS A 53 11.11 -17.02 -24.35
C HIS A 53 11.44 -15.53 -24.06
N ALA A 54 11.65 -14.69 -25.08
CA ALA A 54 11.82 -13.24 -24.89
C ALA A 54 10.52 -12.55 -24.44
N LEU A 55 9.35 -13.13 -24.77
CA LEU A 55 8.06 -12.67 -24.22
C LEU A 55 7.83 -13.15 -22.79
N MET A 56 8.48 -14.24 -22.35
CA MET A 56 8.34 -14.77 -20.98
C MET A 56 9.09 -13.97 -19.91
N VAL A 57 10.19 -13.27 -20.25
CA VAL A 57 10.93 -12.44 -19.27
C VAL A 57 10.20 -11.12 -18.94
N ARG A 58 9.17 -10.76 -19.71
CA ARG A 58 8.30 -9.58 -19.45
C ARG A 58 7.01 -9.90 -18.67
N PHE A 59 6.82 -11.14 -18.20
CA PHE A 59 5.56 -11.56 -17.58
C PHE A 59 5.60 -11.75 -16.05
N TRP A 60 6.63 -11.25 -15.34
CA TRP A 60 6.58 -11.14 -13.87
C TRP A 60 5.64 -10.00 -13.44
N ARG A 61 4.33 -10.17 -13.68
CA ARG A 61 3.26 -9.34 -13.11
C ARG A 61 2.97 -9.83 -11.71
N GLY A 62 3.75 -9.35 -10.74
CA GLY A 62 3.36 -9.43 -9.33
C GLY A 62 2.03 -8.71 -9.14
N THR A 63 0.93 -9.45 -9.16
CA THR A 63 -0.37 -8.97 -8.71
C THR A 63 -0.30 -8.92 -7.19
N LEU A 64 -0.11 -7.72 -6.64
CA LEU A 64 -0.40 -7.46 -5.23
C LEU A 64 -1.89 -7.77 -5.01
N LYS A 65 -2.20 -8.98 -4.55
CA LYS A 65 -3.54 -9.36 -4.10
C LYS A 65 -3.82 -8.59 -2.81
N GLN A 66 -4.79 -7.68 -2.84
CA GLN A 66 -5.41 -7.18 -1.61
C GLN A 66 -6.03 -8.38 -0.85
N PRO A 67 -6.23 -8.30 0.48
CA PRO A 67 -6.82 -9.39 1.26
C PRO A 67 -8.22 -9.82 0.78
N PHE A 68 -8.85 -9.01 -0.06
CA PHE A 68 -10.07 -9.36 -0.80
C PHE A 68 -9.66 -9.77 -2.22
N ALA A 69 -9.86 -11.04 -2.54
CA ALA A 69 -9.24 -11.82 -3.62
C ALA A 69 -9.53 -11.40 -5.09
N VAL A 70 -9.82 -10.13 -5.38
CA VAL A 70 -10.04 -9.65 -6.76
C VAL A 70 -8.69 -9.22 -7.36
N PRO A 71 -8.25 -9.82 -8.48
CA PRO A 71 -7.10 -9.30 -9.20
C PRO A 71 -7.44 -7.91 -9.74
N LEU A 72 -6.66 -6.90 -9.37
CA LEU A 72 -6.74 -5.59 -9.98
C LEU A 72 -6.56 -5.75 -11.50
N PHE A 73 -7.48 -5.23 -12.30
CA PHE A 73 -7.38 -5.29 -13.76
C PHE A 73 -6.03 -4.72 -14.22
N LYS A 74 -5.45 -5.33 -15.25
CA LYS A 74 -4.16 -4.93 -15.81
C LYS A 74 -4.24 -3.47 -16.26
N GLY A 75 -3.53 -2.57 -15.57
CA GLY A 75 -3.45 -1.15 -15.92
C GLY A 75 -3.82 -0.15 -14.82
N ILE A 76 -4.40 -0.59 -13.68
CA ILE A 76 -4.75 0.34 -12.57
C ILE A 76 -3.56 1.17 -12.10
N TRP A 77 -2.37 0.57 -12.07
CA TRP A 77 -1.13 1.24 -11.66
C TRP A 77 -0.74 2.44 -12.54
N GLY A 78 -1.35 2.59 -13.71
CA GLY A 78 -1.19 3.74 -14.61
C GLY A 78 -2.47 4.54 -14.83
N ALA A 79 -3.59 4.18 -14.19
CA ALA A 79 -4.86 4.89 -14.36
C ALA A 79 -4.86 6.29 -13.71
N HIS A 80 -4.06 6.47 -12.65
CA HIS A 80 -3.91 7.74 -11.98
C HIS A 80 -2.53 8.34 -12.22
N PRO A 81 -2.43 9.66 -12.45
CA PRO A 81 -1.15 10.34 -12.59
C PRO A 81 -0.33 10.18 -11.31
N ARG A 82 0.94 9.80 -11.48
CA ARG A 82 1.89 9.67 -10.36
C ARG A 82 2.16 11.05 -9.76
N PHE A 83 2.35 11.10 -8.45
CA PHE A 83 2.66 12.32 -7.69
C PHE A 83 1.57 13.40 -7.67
N LEU A 84 0.37 13.14 -8.19
CA LEU A 84 -0.77 14.04 -8.02
C LEU A 84 -1.39 13.89 -6.62
N ASN A 85 -1.59 12.64 -6.20
CA ASN A 85 -2.24 12.34 -4.91
C ASN A 85 -1.21 12.22 -3.78
N ARG A 86 -1.55 12.76 -2.60
CA ARG A 86 -0.77 12.63 -1.34
C ARG A 86 0.67 13.13 -1.43
N THR A 87 0.91 14.16 -2.22
CA THR A 87 2.20 14.84 -2.34
C THR A 87 2.10 16.25 -1.79
N VAL A 88 3.19 16.74 -1.21
CA VAL A 88 3.31 18.10 -0.67
C VAL A 88 4.63 18.66 -1.19
N LEU A 89 4.58 19.87 -1.77
CA LEU A 89 5.77 20.58 -2.20
C LEU A 89 6.45 21.23 -0.99
N VAL A 90 7.77 21.10 -0.91
CA VAL A 90 8.57 21.65 0.18
C VAL A 90 8.91 23.11 -0.14
N LYS A 91 8.64 24.01 0.80
CA LYS A 91 8.99 25.44 0.70
C LYS A 91 10.28 25.70 1.48
N ASN A 92 11.22 26.44 0.89
CA ASN A 92 12.44 26.90 1.57
C ASN A 92 13.28 25.78 2.22
N ASN A 93 13.30 24.56 1.64
CA ASN A 93 13.94 23.37 2.21
C ASN A 93 13.47 22.98 3.63
N ASP A 94 12.32 23.48 4.08
CA ASP A 94 11.73 23.10 5.36
C ASP A 94 10.91 21.80 5.22
N VAL A 95 11.61 20.68 5.37
CA VAL A 95 11.03 19.34 5.25
C VAL A 95 10.09 19.01 6.43
N GLU A 96 10.37 19.56 7.61
CA GLU A 96 9.62 19.24 8.83
C GLU A 96 8.20 19.82 8.78
N SER A 97 8.04 21.07 8.34
CA SER A 97 6.71 21.66 8.17
C SER A 97 5.91 20.96 7.07
N ALA A 98 6.55 20.58 5.96
CA ALA A 98 5.92 19.83 4.88
C ALA A 98 5.44 18.45 5.34
N PHE A 99 6.25 17.73 6.13
CA PHE A 99 5.88 16.43 6.68
C PHE A 99 4.74 16.54 7.71
N THR A 100 4.78 17.57 8.56
CA THR A 100 3.70 17.85 9.51
C THR A 100 2.39 18.15 8.80
N LEU A 101 2.44 18.95 7.72
CA LEU A 101 1.30 19.25 6.87
C LEU A 101 0.74 17.96 6.25
N LEU A 102 1.60 17.13 5.65
CA LEU A 102 1.20 15.85 5.05
C LEU A 102 0.49 14.95 6.06
N ASN A 103 1.04 14.80 7.27
CA ASN A 103 0.44 14.00 8.33
C ASN A 103 -0.93 14.53 8.78
N ARG A 104 -1.11 15.85 8.86
CA ARG A 104 -2.41 16.48 9.16
C ARG A 104 -3.43 16.16 8.07
N LEU A 105 -3.07 16.31 6.80
CA LEU A 105 -3.96 16.00 5.66
C LEU A 105 -4.37 14.51 5.66
N MET A 106 -3.40 13.61 5.83
CA MET A 106 -3.66 12.17 5.93
C MET A 106 -4.54 11.80 7.14
N SER A 107 -4.42 12.56 8.23
CA SER A 107 -5.24 12.37 9.43
C SER A 107 -6.67 12.89 9.23
N SER A 108 -6.85 14.04 8.57
CA SER A 108 -8.19 14.61 8.29
C SER A 108 -8.99 13.77 7.32
N GLU A 109 -8.35 13.14 6.33
CA GLU A 109 -8.99 12.16 5.44
C GLU A 109 -9.34 10.84 6.17
N GLY A 110 -8.82 10.63 7.38
CA GLY A 110 -9.00 9.40 8.13
C GLY A 110 -8.16 8.22 7.61
N LEU A 111 -7.23 8.45 6.67
CA LEU A 111 -6.45 7.39 6.02
C LEU A 111 -5.61 6.58 7.02
N ILE A 112 -5.02 7.24 8.01
CA ILE A 112 -4.23 6.57 9.06
C ILE A 112 -5.12 5.63 9.88
N SER A 113 -6.35 6.05 10.19
CA SER A 113 -7.31 5.20 10.93
C SER A 113 -7.73 3.99 10.10
N LEU A 114 -7.93 4.18 8.79
CA LEU A 114 -8.27 3.12 7.86
C LEU A 114 -7.15 2.09 7.77
N ILE A 115 -5.90 2.53 7.56
CA ILE A 115 -4.73 1.64 7.49
C ILE A 115 -4.61 0.78 8.74
N ARG A 116 -4.79 1.36 9.93
CA ARG A 116 -4.74 0.60 11.19
C ARG A 116 -5.86 -0.42 11.30
N ARG A 117 -7.08 -0.08 10.87
CA ARG A 117 -8.23 -0.98 10.89
C ARG A 117 -8.10 -2.13 9.89
N THR A 118 -7.50 -1.90 8.72
CA THR A 118 -7.38 -2.91 7.67
C THR A 118 -6.20 -3.87 7.83
N GLN A 119 -5.35 -3.68 8.85
CA GLN A 119 -4.28 -4.64 9.18
C GLN A 119 -4.81 -6.03 9.53
N PHE A 120 -6.00 -6.10 10.14
CA PHE A 120 -6.66 -7.34 10.52
C PHE A 120 -8.10 -7.34 10.01
N TYR A 121 -8.63 -8.54 9.74
CA TYR A 121 -10.03 -8.68 9.36
C TYR A 121 -10.94 -8.36 10.56
N GLU A 122 -11.85 -7.42 10.37
CA GLU A 122 -12.91 -7.09 11.31
C GLU A 122 -14.22 -7.76 10.86
N LYS A 123 -14.87 -8.49 11.77
CA LYS A 123 -16.13 -9.18 11.43
C LYS A 123 -17.25 -8.14 11.21
N PRO A 124 -18.26 -8.40 10.34
CA PRO A 124 -19.29 -7.41 10.01
C PRO A 124 -20.12 -6.91 11.21
N PHE A 125 -20.29 -7.72 12.25
CA PHE A 125 -20.97 -7.27 13.48
C PHE A 125 -20.09 -6.35 14.34
N GLN A 126 -18.76 -6.57 14.35
CA GLN A 126 -17.81 -5.70 15.05
C GLN A 126 -17.76 -4.34 14.38
N GLN A 127 -17.68 -4.32 13.04
CA GLN A 127 -17.72 -3.09 12.25
C GLN A 127 -19.00 -2.28 12.51
N ARG A 128 -20.17 -2.92 12.50
CA ARG A 128 -21.46 -2.28 12.80
C ARG A 128 -21.49 -1.70 14.22
N ASN A 129 -21.06 -2.46 15.22
CA ASN A 129 -21.01 -2.02 16.61
C ASN A 129 -20.06 -0.82 16.77
N ARG A 130 -18.88 -0.87 16.17
CA ARG A 130 -17.91 0.24 16.17
C ARG A 130 -18.53 1.50 15.57
N THR A 131 -19.11 1.41 14.37
CA THR A 131 -19.71 2.57 13.70
C THR A 131 -20.85 3.16 14.52
N SER A 132 -21.69 2.34 15.15
CA SER A 132 -22.76 2.80 16.06
C SER A 132 -22.20 3.53 17.29
N MET A 133 -21.15 2.99 17.92
CA MET A 133 -20.47 3.65 19.04
C MET A 133 -19.83 4.97 18.62
N GLU A 134 -19.13 5.02 17.49
CA GLU A 134 -18.49 6.24 16.95
C GLU A 134 -19.52 7.34 16.70
N MET A 135 -20.66 7.00 16.11
CA MET A 135 -21.76 7.93 15.89
C MET A 135 -22.33 8.46 17.23
N SER A 136 -22.57 7.56 18.19
CA SER A 136 -23.12 7.94 19.51
C SER A 136 -22.18 8.86 20.28
N ILE A 137 -20.87 8.56 20.26
CA ILE A 137 -19.83 9.40 20.87
C ILE A 137 -19.74 10.76 20.17
N ALA A 138 -19.88 10.81 18.84
CA ALA A 138 -19.87 12.06 18.09
C ALA A 138 -21.04 12.98 18.48
N ILE A 139 -22.26 12.43 18.56
CA ILE A 139 -23.46 13.14 19.02
C ILE A 139 -23.27 13.66 20.45
N LEU A 140 -22.81 12.79 21.37
CA LEU A 140 -22.57 13.17 22.76
C LEU A 140 -21.53 14.29 22.88
N LYS A 141 -20.46 14.23 22.08
CA LYS A 141 -19.41 15.26 22.04
C LYS A 141 -19.96 16.59 21.54
N GLU A 142 -20.78 16.57 20.50
CA GLU A 142 -21.44 17.75 19.96
C GLU A 142 -22.35 18.40 21.01
N ASP A 143 -23.21 17.61 21.66
CA ASP A 143 -24.14 18.13 22.67
C ASP A 143 -23.43 18.61 23.93
N THR A 144 -22.38 17.90 24.37
CA THR A 144 -21.53 18.36 25.46
C THR A 144 -20.86 19.69 25.11
N GLN A 145 -20.35 19.85 23.88
CA GLN A 145 -19.77 21.12 23.43
C GLN A 145 -20.80 22.25 23.38
N ARG A 146 -22.04 21.98 22.94
CA ARG A 146 -23.14 22.96 22.96
C ARG A 146 -23.50 23.36 24.39
N LYS A 147 -23.64 22.39 25.30
CA LYS A 147 -23.89 22.62 26.73
C LYS A 147 -22.77 23.43 27.38
N THR A 148 -21.51 23.09 27.13
CA THR A 148 -20.37 23.85 27.64
C THR A 148 -20.39 25.28 27.12
N LYS A 149 -20.57 25.51 25.81
CA LYS A 149 -20.69 26.87 25.24
C LYS A 149 -21.82 27.68 25.87
N PHE A 150 -22.93 27.03 26.21
CA PHE A 150 -24.03 27.66 26.92
C PHE A 150 -23.65 28.05 28.36
N LEU A 151 -23.08 27.12 29.12
CA LEU A 151 -22.68 27.33 30.52
C LEU A 151 -21.52 28.32 30.68
N VAL A 152 -20.58 28.37 29.74
CA VAL A 152 -19.44 29.30 29.77
C VAL A 152 -19.91 30.77 29.87
N ARG A 153 -21.08 31.11 29.31
CA ARG A 153 -21.67 32.45 29.44
C ARG A 153 -22.00 32.83 30.90
N LYS A 154 -22.19 31.84 31.77
CA LYS A 154 -22.50 32.02 33.19
C LYS A 154 -21.28 31.86 34.10
N ASN A 155 -20.10 31.58 33.55
CA ASN A 155 -18.84 31.53 34.29
C ASN A 155 -18.29 32.94 34.59
N ARG A 156 -19.12 33.76 35.23
CA ARG A 156 -18.75 35.06 35.79
C ARG A 156 -18.63 34.92 37.31
N LEU A 157 -17.95 35.86 37.96
CA LEU A 157 -18.01 35.97 39.42
C LEU A 157 -19.47 36.04 39.87
N ASP A 158 -19.77 35.41 41.00
CA ASP A 158 -21.11 35.45 41.57
C ASP A 158 -21.54 36.90 41.81
N ALA A 159 -22.79 37.21 41.45
CA ALA A 159 -23.34 38.55 41.59
C ALA A 159 -23.75 38.87 43.03
N TYR A 160 -23.99 37.84 43.85
CA TYR A 160 -24.50 37.98 45.22
C TYR A 160 -23.63 37.23 46.22
N PRO A 161 -22.37 37.66 46.41
CA PRO A 161 -21.51 37.04 47.41
C PRO A 161 -22.16 37.17 48.80
N GLY A 162 -22.29 36.05 49.50
CA GLY A 162 -22.78 36.01 50.89
C GLY A 162 -24.27 35.70 51.07
N GLN A 163 -25.03 35.45 50.00
CA GLN A 163 -26.40 34.94 50.11
C GLN A 163 -26.39 33.41 50.19
N PHE A 164 -26.60 32.86 51.40
CA PHE A 164 -26.97 31.46 51.55
C PHE A 164 -28.44 31.32 51.18
N THR A 165 -28.75 30.50 50.17
CA THR A 165 -30.11 29.98 49.98
C THR A 165 -30.16 28.65 50.73
N THR A 166 -31.11 28.53 51.66
CA THR A 166 -31.33 27.36 52.53
C THR A 166 -31.66 26.11 51.74
#